data_AF-A0A0F9U2D2-F1
#
_entry.id   AF-A0A0F9U2D2-F1
#
_cell.length_a   1.000
_cell.length_b   1.000
_cell.length_c   1.000
_cell.angle_alpha   90.00
_cell.angle_beta   90.00
_cell.angle_gamma   90.00
#
_symmetry.space_group_name_H-M   'P 1'
#
loop_
_entity.id
_entity.type
_entity.pdbx_description
1 polymer ?
#
loop_
_entity_poly.entity_id
_entity_poly.type
_entity_poly.pdbx_seq_one_letter_code
_entity_poly.pdbx_strand_id
1 'polypeptide(L)'
;MAQTKRQKLEQQISKYLIWWAEFLGLSQTWEISFRLNKLKGTTAGGHAEGARIEVQFPYRRVEVYIDTSYLGGTEYDVEYMLLHELLHIFVMPLEVILKNHTNDETPERFTDQMEELCDIVTRCLLRLKYPKRNAIEVVK
;
A
#
# COMPACT_ATOMS: atom_id res chain seq x y z
N MET A 1 2.99 23.38 -14.77
CA MET A 1 3.81 22.17 -14.53
C MET A 1 3.33 21.32 -13.35
N ALA A 2 3.05 21.89 -12.17
CA ALA A 2 2.57 21.12 -11.01
C ALA A 2 1.22 20.40 -11.24
N GLN A 3 0.27 21.08 -11.91
CA GLN A 3 -1.04 20.50 -12.25
C GLN A 3 -0.94 19.27 -13.18
N THR A 4 -0.03 19.31 -14.15
CA THR A 4 0.22 18.19 -15.08
C THR A 4 0.85 16.98 -14.38
N LYS A 5 1.79 17.22 -13.43
CA LYS A 5 2.37 16.14 -12.62
C LYS A 5 1.33 15.47 -11.73
N ARG A 6 0.41 16.27 -11.14
CA ARG A 6 -0.69 15.76 -10.33
C ARG A 6 -1.64 14.89 -11.15
N GLN A 7 -2.11 15.36 -12.29
CA GLN A 7 -2.99 14.58 -13.18
C GLN A 7 -2.33 13.27 -13.61
N LYS A 8 -1.03 13.30 -13.94
CA LYS A 8 -0.28 12.09 -14.29
C LYS A 8 -0.24 11.08 -13.13
N LEU A 9 0.03 11.55 -11.91
CA LEU A 9 0.03 10.69 -10.73
C LEU A 9 -1.36 10.10 -10.47
N GLU A 10 -2.43 10.90 -10.54
CA GLU A 10 -3.82 10.44 -10.38
C GLU A 10 -4.19 9.36 -11.42
N GLN A 11 -3.74 9.52 -12.67
CA GLN A 11 -3.92 8.51 -13.72
C GLN A 11 -3.16 7.21 -13.42
N GLN A 12 -1.91 7.32 -12.97
CA GLN A 12 -1.10 6.16 -12.59
C GLN A 12 -1.72 5.41 -11.41
N ILE A 13 -2.18 6.16 -10.39
CA ILE A 13 -2.86 5.58 -9.23
C ILE A 13 -4.12 4.87 -9.68
N SER A 14 -4.98 5.53 -10.46
CA SER A 14 -6.23 4.92 -10.93
C SER A 14 -5.99 3.63 -11.70
N LYS A 15 -4.98 3.62 -12.59
CA LYS A 15 -4.58 2.44 -13.36
C LYS A 15 -4.17 1.27 -12.43
N TYR A 16 -3.27 1.51 -11.49
CA TYR A 16 -2.73 0.44 -10.64
C TYR A 16 -3.71 0.00 -9.55
N LEU A 17 -4.49 0.94 -9.00
CA LEU A 17 -5.55 0.66 -8.03
C LEU A 17 -6.60 -0.29 -8.64
N ILE A 18 -7.11 0.03 -9.82
CA ILE A 18 -8.10 -0.82 -10.52
C ILE A 18 -7.52 -2.21 -10.76
N TRP A 19 -6.32 -2.27 -11.33
CA TRP A 19 -5.71 -3.53 -11.72
C TRP A 19 -5.43 -4.44 -10.51
N TRP A 20 -4.83 -3.92 -9.44
CA TRP A 20 -4.55 -4.71 -8.25
C TRP A 20 -5.81 -5.02 -7.43
N ALA A 21 -6.77 -4.11 -7.34
CA ALA A 21 -8.04 -4.40 -6.68
C ALA A 21 -8.80 -5.54 -7.37
N GLU A 22 -8.75 -5.61 -8.70
CA GLU A 22 -9.32 -6.73 -9.45
C GLU A 22 -8.51 -8.02 -9.25
N PHE A 23 -7.19 -7.97 -9.39
CA PHE A 23 -6.31 -9.13 -9.21
C PHE A 23 -6.44 -9.76 -7.82
N LEU A 24 -6.55 -8.93 -6.78
CA LEU A 24 -6.71 -9.36 -5.38
C LEU A 24 -8.17 -9.75 -5.03
N GLY A 25 -9.13 -9.60 -5.96
CA GLY A 25 -10.55 -9.87 -5.72
C GLY A 25 -11.24 -8.84 -4.80
N LEU A 26 -10.59 -7.72 -4.52
CA LEU A 26 -11.11 -6.66 -3.66
C LEU A 26 -12.23 -5.86 -4.35
N SER A 27 -12.18 -5.69 -5.66
CA SER A 27 -13.17 -4.90 -6.43
C SER A 27 -14.61 -5.42 -6.32
N GLN A 28 -14.78 -6.69 -5.94
CA GLN A 28 -16.09 -7.33 -5.76
C GLN A 28 -16.66 -7.13 -4.35
N THR A 29 -15.82 -6.78 -3.38
CA THR A 29 -16.16 -6.85 -1.96
C THR A 29 -15.86 -5.56 -1.19
N TRP A 30 -15.10 -4.64 -1.78
CA TRP A 30 -14.64 -3.39 -1.19
C TRP A 30 -14.88 -2.20 -2.12
N GLU A 31 -15.35 -1.09 -1.55
CA GLU A 31 -15.32 0.22 -2.20
C GLU A 31 -13.97 0.88 -1.91
N ILE A 32 -13.15 1.12 -2.94
CA ILE A 32 -11.79 1.64 -2.77
C ILE A 32 -11.67 2.99 -3.48
N SER A 33 -11.36 4.03 -2.72
CA SER A 33 -11.06 5.37 -3.22
C SER A 33 -9.61 5.76 -2.90
N PHE A 34 -9.12 6.84 -3.52
CA PHE A 34 -7.82 7.41 -3.16
C PHE A 34 -7.88 8.93 -3.02
N ARG A 35 -6.96 9.49 -2.22
CA ARG A 35 -6.74 10.94 -2.08
C ARG A 35 -5.26 11.28 -2.10
N LEU A 36 -4.94 12.36 -2.80
CA LEU A 36 -3.60 12.95 -2.76
C LEU A 36 -3.52 14.02 -1.67
N ASN A 37 -2.77 13.75 -0.60
CA ASN A 37 -2.60 14.62 0.55
C ASN A 37 -1.12 14.83 0.87
N LYS A 38 -0.80 15.84 1.68
CA LYS A 38 0.51 15.92 2.33
C LYS A 38 0.42 15.11 3.62
N LEU A 39 1.05 13.94 3.64
CA LEU A 39 1.11 13.07 4.79
C LEU A 39 2.14 13.63 5.79
N LYS A 40 1.83 13.45 7.07
CA LYS A 40 2.71 13.79 8.19
C LYS A 40 2.81 12.54 9.04
N GLY A 41 3.97 11.88 9.01
CA GLY A 41 4.19 10.63 9.71
C GLY A 41 5.48 9.96 9.27
N THR A 42 5.93 9.00 10.08
CA THR A 42 7.03 8.10 9.77
C THR A 42 6.50 6.68 9.81
N THR A 43 6.79 5.91 8.76
CA THR A 43 6.61 4.44 8.71
C THR A 43 7.31 3.75 9.89
N ALA A 44 6.96 2.50 10.18
CA ALA A 44 7.60 1.67 11.20
C ALA A 44 9.14 1.57 11.03
N GLY A 45 9.64 1.72 9.80
CA GLY A 45 11.08 1.77 9.49
C GLY A 45 11.76 3.13 9.66
N GLY A 46 11.06 4.16 10.14
CA GLY A 46 11.60 5.52 10.32
C GLY A 46 11.67 6.37 9.04
N HIS A 47 11.14 5.87 7.91
CA HIS A 47 11.02 6.63 6.66
C HIS A 47 9.73 7.45 6.62
N ALA A 48 9.70 8.56 5.87
CA ALA A 48 8.48 9.34 5.68
C ALA A 48 7.36 8.48 5.04
N GLU A 49 6.14 8.58 5.55
CA GLU A 49 4.98 7.87 4.99
C GLU A 49 4.73 8.27 3.52
N GLY A 50 4.83 7.30 2.62
CA GLY A 50 4.54 7.47 1.20
C GLY A 50 3.06 7.32 0.86
N ALA A 51 2.40 6.39 1.54
CA ALA A 51 0.96 6.23 1.54
C ALA A 51 0.50 5.66 2.88
N ARG A 52 -0.81 5.67 3.08
CA ARG A 52 -1.51 4.96 4.16
C ARG A 52 -2.91 4.60 3.70
N ILE A 53 -3.52 3.58 4.28
CA ILE A 53 -4.95 3.32 4.08
C ILE A 53 -5.75 3.54 5.36
N GLU A 54 -6.98 4.02 5.19
CA GLU A 54 -7.97 4.05 6.25
C GLU A 54 -9.12 3.11 5.88
N VAL A 55 -9.32 2.08 6.72
CA VAL A 55 -10.39 1.09 6.55
C VAL A 55 -11.59 1.49 7.39
N GLN A 56 -12.74 1.60 6.75
CA GLN A 56 -14.00 1.97 7.41
C GLN A 56 -14.85 0.72 7.63
N PHE A 57 -14.76 0.15 8.83
CA PHE A 57 -15.67 -0.90 9.27
C PHE A 57 -17.00 -0.31 9.77
N PRO A 58 -18.16 -0.96 9.54
CA PRO A 58 -18.35 -2.24 8.83
C PRO A 58 -18.57 -2.09 7.31
N TYR A 59 -18.47 -0.87 6.75
CA TYR A 59 -18.93 -0.54 5.41
C TYR A 59 -18.10 -1.11 4.25
N ARG A 60 -17.02 -1.83 4.55
CA ARG A 60 -16.05 -2.35 3.56
C ARG A 60 -15.63 -1.26 2.56
N ARG A 61 -15.33 -0.08 3.10
CA ARG A 61 -14.79 1.04 2.34
C ARG A 61 -13.35 1.30 2.76
N VAL A 62 -12.50 1.59 1.79
CA VAL A 62 -11.08 1.92 2.00
C VAL A 62 -10.78 3.23 1.28
N GLU A 63 -10.10 4.13 1.98
CA GLU A 63 -9.53 5.32 1.38
C GLU A 63 -8.00 5.24 1.45
N VAL A 64 -7.35 5.22 0.27
CA VAL A 64 -5.89 5.20 0.13
C VAL A 64 -5.39 6.63 0.05
N TYR A 65 -4.64 7.07 1.04
CA TYR A 65 -4.01 8.38 1.04
C TYR A 65 -2.59 8.27 0.54
N ILE A 66 -2.21 9.13 -0.40
CA ILE A 66 -0.91 9.09 -1.06
C ILE A 66 -0.25 10.44 -0.91
N ASP A 67 1.02 10.42 -0.49
CA ASP A 67 1.77 11.64 -0.27
C ASP A 67 2.10 12.34 -1.58
N THR A 68 1.84 13.64 -1.62
CA THR A 68 2.13 14.48 -2.80
C THR A 68 3.62 14.61 -3.14
N SER A 69 4.56 14.18 -2.30
CA SER A 69 5.99 14.08 -2.66
C SER A 69 6.25 13.02 -3.74
N TYR A 70 5.35 12.03 -3.91
CA TYR A 70 5.41 11.04 -4.98
C TYR A 70 5.13 11.60 -6.38
N LEU A 71 4.83 12.90 -6.52
CA LEU A 71 4.71 13.58 -7.82
C LEU A 71 5.98 13.48 -8.70
N GLY A 72 7.11 12.98 -8.15
CA GLY A 72 8.34 12.68 -8.88
C GLY A 72 8.74 11.19 -8.91
N GLY A 73 7.95 10.29 -8.31
CA GLY A 73 8.26 8.86 -8.26
C GLY A 73 8.18 8.16 -9.62
N THR A 74 8.83 7.00 -9.75
CA THR A 74 8.68 6.16 -10.94
C THR A 74 7.32 5.45 -10.92
N GLU A 75 6.86 4.96 -12.07
CA GLU A 75 5.62 4.16 -12.13
C GLU A 75 5.65 2.94 -11.21
N TYR A 76 6.84 2.36 -11.03
CA TYR A 76 7.01 1.21 -10.16
C TYR A 76 6.90 1.59 -8.70
N ASP A 77 7.40 2.75 -8.28
CA ASP A 77 7.31 3.18 -6.88
C ASP A 77 5.85 3.46 -6.50
N VAL A 78 5.10 4.09 -7.41
CA VAL A 78 3.65 4.30 -7.25
C VAL A 78 2.91 2.96 -7.18
N GLU A 79 3.22 2.03 -8.07
CA GLU A 79 2.60 0.71 -8.08
C GLU A 79 2.94 -0.12 -6.84
N TYR A 80 4.20 -0.07 -6.40
CA TYR A 80 4.68 -0.75 -5.20
C TYR A 80 3.92 -0.30 -3.97
N MET A 81 3.91 1.02 -3.74
CA MET A 81 3.26 1.63 -2.60
C MET A 81 1.76 1.32 -2.61
N LEU A 82 1.09 1.43 -3.77
CA LEU A 82 -0.34 1.08 -3.88
C LEU A 82 -0.61 -0.38 -3.57
N LEU A 83 0.21 -1.29 -4.08
CA LEU A 83 0.03 -2.71 -3.81
C LEU A 83 0.22 -3.02 -2.32
N HIS A 84 1.27 -2.47 -1.70
CA HIS A 84 1.55 -2.62 -0.28
C HIS A 84 0.34 -2.21 0.56
N GLU A 85 -0.17 -1.01 0.29
CA GLU A 85 -1.35 -0.47 0.93
C GLU A 85 -2.62 -1.29 0.68
N LEU A 86 -2.81 -1.87 -0.50
CA LEU A 86 -3.96 -2.73 -0.78
C LEU A 86 -3.90 -4.06 -0.01
N LEU A 87 -2.71 -4.62 0.24
CA LEU A 87 -2.56 -5.83 1.03
C LEU A 87 -2.97 -5.63 2.49
N HIS A 88 -2.83 -4.40 3.00
CA HIS A 88 -3.28 -4.02 4.33
C HIS A 88 -4.76 -4.28 4.57
N ILE A 89 -5.59 -4.27 3.51
CA ILE A 89 -7.03 -4.57 3.60
C ILE A 89 -7.28 -5.98 4.16
N PHE A 90 -6.42 -6.96 3.84
CA PHE A 90 -6.57 -8.34 4.32
C PHE A 90 -6.15 -8.51 5.78
N VAL A 91 -5.21 -7.70 6.25
CA VAL A 91 -4.53 -7.90 7.53
C VAL A 91 -5.06 -6.99 8.64
N MET A 92 -5.57 -5.80 8.30
CA MET A 92 -6.15 -4.87 9.27
C MET A 92 -7.28 -5.44 10.13
N PRO A 93 -8.22 -6.27 9.60
CA PRO A 93 -9.22 -6.90 10.46
C PRO A 93 -8.58 -7.70 11.61
N LEU A 94 -7.47 -8.39 11.34
CA LEU A 94 -6.75 -9.17 12.35
C LEU A 94 -6.03 -8.26 13.34
N GLU A 95 -5.39 -7.21 12.85
CA GLU A 95 -4.71 -6.21 13.68
C GLU A 95 -5.68 -5.53 14.66
N VAL A 96 -6.87 -5.13 14.18
CA VAL A 96 -7.92 -4.54 15.02
C VAL A 96 -8.40 -5.52 16.09
N ILE A 97 -8.62 -6.79 15.73
CA ILE A 97 -9.00 -7.82 16.71
C ILE A 97 -7.92 -7.97 17.77
N LEU A 98 -6.66 -8.08 17.38
CA LEU A 98 -5.55 -8.30 18.32
C LEU A 98 -5.31 -7.11 19.25
N LYS A 99 -5.34 -5.88 18.71
CA LYS A 99 -5.27 -4.64 19.51
C LYS A 99 -6.39 -4.56 20.55
N ASN A 100 -7.59 -5.06 20.23
CA ASN A 100 -8.71 -5.06 21.15
C ASN A 100 -8.68 -6.18 22.20
N HIS A 101 -7.81 -7.19 22.04
CA HIS A 101 -7.74 -8.38 22.92
C HIS A 101 -6.43 -8.49 23.71
N THR A 102 -5.48 -7.58 23.54
CA THR A 102 -4.18 -7.62 24.23
C THR A 102 -3.79 -6.23 24.76
N ASN A 103 -3.35 -6.16 26.02
CA ASN A 103 -2.98 -4.92 26.72
C ASN A 103 -1.45 -4.70 26.80
N ASP A 104 -0.64 -5.61 26.24
CA ASP A 104 0.83 -5.62 26.36
C ASP A 104 1.52 -5.01 25.12
N GLU A 105 2.85 -4.98 25.04
CA GLU A 105 3.67 -4.61 23.85
C GLU A 105 3.45 -5.53 22.61
N THR A 106 2.60 -6.55 22.74
CA THR A 106 2.32 -7.56 21.72
C THR A 106 1.70 -7.01 20.42
N PRO A 107 0.79 -6.00 20.45
CA PRO A 107 0.23 -5.40 19.25
C PRO A 107 1.24 -4.70 18.37
N GLU A 108 2.25 -4.03 18.93
CA GLU A 108 3.25 -3.31 18.13
C GLU A 108 4.11 -4.29 17.33
N ARG A 109 4.62 -5.34 17.99
CA ARG A 109 5.36 -6.41 17.29
C ARG A 109 4.50 -7.11 16.24
N PHE A 110 3.21 -7.26 16.49
CA PHE A 110 2.30 -7.83 15.50
C PHE A 110 2.16 -6.91 14.29
N THR A 111 1.92 -5.61 14.50
CA THR A 111 1.87 -4.62 13.42
C THR A 111 3.14 -4.66 12.57
N ASP A 112 4.32 -4.69 13.19
CA ASP A 112 5.60 -4.77 12.47
C ASP A 112 5.73 -6.02 11.59
N GLN A 113 5.28 -7.17 12.10
CA GLN A 113 5.29 -8.43 11.34
C GLN A 113 4.26 -8.45 10.21
N MET A 114 3.11 -7.79 10.38
CA MET A 114 2.14 -7.65 9.29
C MET A 114 2.64 -6.70 8.20
N GLU A 115 3.35 -5.62 8.58
CA GLU A 115 4.03 -4.76 7.61
C GLU A 115 5.09 -5.52 6.81
N GLU A 116 5.92 -6.31 7.48
CA GLU A 116 6.93 -7.15 6.83
C GLU A 116 6.29 -8.15 5.85
N LEU A 117 5.16 -8.76 6.25
CA LEU A 117 4.40 -9.66 5.39
C LEU A 117 3.85 -8.93 4.15
N CYS A 118 3.23 -7.75 4.33
CA CYS A 118 2.75 -6.92 3.22
C CYS A 118 3.89 -6.57 2.26
N ASP A 119 5.07 -6.23 2.77
CA ASP A 119 6.25 -5.88 1.98
C ASP A 119 6.76 -7.08 1.16
N ILE A 120 6.89 -8.26 1.79
CA ILE A 120 7.30 -9.50 1.13
C ILE A 120 6.34 -9.88 0.00
N VAL A 121 5.03 -9.88 0.29
CA VAL A 121 4.01 -10.26 -0.70
C VAL A 121 4.00 -9.25 -1.86
N THR A 122 4.13 -7.95 -1.57
CA THR A 122 4.27 -6.89 -2.59
C THR A 122 5.42 -7.20 -3.54
N ARG A 123 6.61 -7.48 -3.00
CA ARG A 123 7.80 -7.80 -3.80
C ARG A 123 7.62 -9.07 -4.64
N CYS A 124 7.02 -10.11 -4.06
CA CYS A 124 6.73 -11.36 -4.77
C CYS A 124 5.81 -11.11 -5.97
N LEU A 125 4.70 -10.41 -5.76
CA LEU A 125 3.72 -10.10 -6.80
C LEU A 125 4.31 -9.21 -7.91
N LEU A 126 5.09 -8.19 -7.55
CA LEU A 126 5.78 -7.35 -8.53
C LEU A 126 6.87 -8.09 -9.30
N ARG A 127 7.55 -9.05 -8.67
CA ARG A 127 8.53 -9.92 -9.37
C ARG A 127 7.86 -10.82 -10.40
N LEU A 128 6.65 -11.29 -10.15
CA LEU A 128 5.86 -12.05 -11.14
C LEU A 128 5.48 -11.17 -12.34
N LYS A 129 5.10 -9.91 -12.10
CA LYS A 129 4.74 -8.95 -13.15
C LYS A 129 5.95 -8.41 -13.93
N TYR A 130 7.06 -8.15 -13.23
CA TYR A 130 8.27 -7.53 -13.76
C TYR A 130 9.53 -8.40 -13.57
N PRO A 131 9.57 -9.62 -14.13
CA PRO A 131 10.65 -10.57 -13.87
C PRO A 131 12.04 -10.06 -14.28
N LYS A 132 12.13 -9.22 -15.32
CA LYS A 132 13.39 -8.65 -15.81
C LYS A 132 13.93 -7.51 -14.93
N ARG A 133 13.07 -6.81 -14.19
CA ARG A 133 13.47 -5.69 -13.31
C ARG A 133 14.02 -6.18 -11.98
N ASN A 134 13.56 -7.36 -11.54
CA ASN A 134 13.92 -7.99 -10.28
C ASN A 134 14.85 -9.20 -10.47
N ALA A 135 15.48 -9.32 -11.65
CA ALA A 135 16.54 -10.28 -11.88
C ALA A 135 17.78 -9.82 -11.10
N ILE A 136 18.05 -10.48 -9.98
CA ILE A 136 19.36 -10.39 -9.35
C ILE A 136 20.32 -11.04 -10.34
N GLU A 137 21.22 -10.26 -10.94
CA GLU A 137 22.39 -10.83 -11.57
C GLU A 137 23.19 -11.54 -10.48
N VAL A 138 23.04 -12.86 -10.39
CA VAL A 138 23.91 -13.68 -9.57
C VAL A 138 25.27 -13.65 -10.25
N VAL A 139 26.10 -12.69 -9.85
CA VAL A 139 27.51 -12.65 -10.22
C VAL A 139 28.12 -13.93 -9.65
N LYS A 140 28.50 -14.85 -10.55
CA LYS A 140 29.23 -16.07 -10.22
C LYS A 140 30.70 -15.77 -10.00
#